data_AF-A0A843HDB4-F1
#
_entry.id   AF-A0A843HDB4-F1
#
_cell.length_a   1.000
_cell.length_b   1.000
_cell.length_c   1.000
_cell.angle_alpha   90.00
_cell.angle_beta   90.00
_cell.angle_gamma   90.00
#
_symmetry.space_group_name_H-M   'P 1'
#
loop_
_entity.id
_entity.type
_entity.pdbx_description
1 polymer ?
#
loop_
_entity_poly.entity_id
_entity_poly.type
_entity_poly.pdbx_seq_one_letter_code
_entity_poly.pdbx_strand_id
1 'polypeptide(L)' 'MDGKENKYNYFWVIQGYYCGWEDLSYYDKKEYKYLDVLHDLKEYRIADSHPKRVIERRELNPDYKGGAVDVA' A
#
# COMPACT_ATOMS: atom_id res chain seq x y z
N MET A 1 -21.51 -15.81 1.54
CA MET A 1 -21.49 -14.34 1.33
C MET A 1 -20.47 -14.10 0.25
N ASP A 2 -20.86 -14.07 -1.03
CA ASP A 2 -19.97 -13.70 -2.12
C ASP A 2 -19.78 -12.18 -2.08
N GLY A 3 -18.84 -11.74 -1.26
CA GLY A 3 -18.44 -10.34 -1.23
C GLY A 3 -17.80 -9.99 -2.56
N LYS A 4 -18.39 -9.04 -3.29
CA LYS A 4 -17.83 -8.54 -4.55
C LYS A 4 -16.45 -7.96 -4.25
N GLU A 5 -15.41 -8.56 -4.83
CA GLU A 5 -14.04 -8.09 -4.67
C GLU A 5 -13.91 -6.62 -5.09
N ASN A 6 -13.13 -5.86 -4.34
CA ASN A 6 -12.85 -4.47 -4.66
C ASN A 6 -12.01 -4.40 -5.94
N LYS A 7 -12.24 -3.38 -6.77
CA LYS A 7 -11.45 -3.17 -8.00
C LYS A 7 -9.97 -2.91 -7.74
N TYR A 8 -9.65 -2.31 -6.59
CA TYR A 8 -8.29 -1.97 -6.21
C TYR A 8 -7.95 -2.52 -4.83
N ASN A 9 -6.70 -2.93 -4.68
CA ASN A 9 -6.06 -3.11 -3.39
C ASN A 9 -5.39 -1.79 -2.99
N TYR A 10 -5.39 -1.48 -1.69
CA TYR A 10 -4.89 -0.23 -1.17
C TYR A 10 -3.75 -0.52 -0.20
N PHE A 11 -2.65 0.20 -0.37
CA PHE A 11 -1.42 -0.03 0.37
C PHE A 11 -0.93 1.27 1.00
N TRP A 12 -0.27 1.13 2.15
CA TRP A 12 0.70 2.10 2.58
C TRP A 12 2.08 1.65 2.11
N VAL A 13 2.87 2.59 1.59
CA VAL A 13 4.23 2.32 1.13
C VAL A 13 5.17 3.28 1.84
N ILE A 14 6.20 2.74 2.48
CA ILE A 14 7.30 3.54 3.01
C ILE A 14 8.30 3.75 1.88
N GLN A 15 8.63 5.02 1.62
CA GLN A 15 9.64 5.39 0.64
C GLN A 15 10.82 6.07 1.31
N GLY A 16 12.03 5.75 0.83
CA GLY A 16 13.27 6.45 1.16
C GLY A 16 13.75 7.30 -0.01
N TYR A 17 14.41 8.42 0.27
CA TYR A 17 14.99 9.28 -0.75
C TYR A 17 16.51 9.06 -0.88
N TYR A 18 16.91 8.23 -1.85
CA TYR A 18 18.31 7.93 -2.16
C TYR A 18 18.70 8.59 -3.49
N CYS A 19 18.46 7.91 -4.62
CA CYS A 19 18.62 8.43 -5.97
C CYS A 19 17.30 8.96 -6.56
N GLY A 20 16.36 9.27 -5.67
CA GLY A 20 14.94 9.44 -5.97
C GLY A 20 14.11 8.78 -4.87
N TRP A 21 12.78 8.87 -4.99
CA TRP A 21 11.88 8.15 -4.09
C TRP A 21 11.82 6.68 -4.49
N GLU A 22 12.33 5.82 -3.62
CA GLU A 22 12.37 4.37 -3.80
C GLU A 22 11.51 3.69 -2.74
N ASP A 23 10.82 2.62 -3.13
CA ASP A 23 9.95 1.87 -2.23
C ASP A 23 10.78 0.92 -1.36
N LEU A 24 10.61 1.01 -0.03
CA LEU A 24 11.33 0.20 0.94
C LEU A 24 10.48 -0.94 1.48
N SER A 25 9.21 -0.65 1.78
CA SER A 25 8.27 -1.63 2.30
C SER A 25 6.83 -1.30 1.90
N TYR A 26 6.01 -2.36 1.83
CA TYR A 26 4.63 -2.35 1.37
C TYR A 26 3.73 -3.01 2.42
N TYR A 27 2.59 -2.38 2.73
CA TYR A 27 1.64 -2.87 3.72
C TYR A 27 0.22 -2.82 3.15
N ASP A 28 -0.44 -3.98 3.04
CA ASP A 28 -1.85 -4.04 2.66
C ASP A 28 -2.71 -3.45 3.79
N LYS A 29 -3.56 -2.47 3.45
CA LYS A 29 -4.48 -1.86 4.40
C LYS A 29 -5.53 -2.83 4.95
N LYS A 30 -5.72 -4.00 4.33
CA LYS A 30 -6.58 -5.09 4.84
C LYS A 30 -5.95 -5.83 6.01
N GLU A 31 -4.63 -5.90 6.07
CA GLU A 31 -3.87 -6.72 7.03
C GLU A 31 -3.22 -5.88 8.13
N TYR A 32 -2.76 -4.68 7.80
CA TYR A 32 -2.01 -3.80 8.69
C TYR A 32 -2.83 -2.60 9.13
N LYS A 33 -2.40 -1.95 10.21
CA LYS A 33 -2.91 -0.64 10.63
C LYS A 33 -1.86 0.43 10.36
N TYR A 34 -2.30 1.67 10.18
CA TYR A 34 -1.39 2.79 9.94
C TYR A 34 -0.37 2.98 11.07
N LEU A 35 -0.73 2.65 12.32
CA LEU A 35 0.20 2.70 13.46
C LEU A 35 1.38 1.73 13.30
N ASP A 36 1.16 0.54 12.73
CA ASP A 36 2.22 -0.43 12.47
C ASP A 36 3.22 0.15 11.46
N VAL A 37 2.71 0.80 10.40
CA VAL A 37 3.54 1.49 9.39
C VAL A 37 4.32 2.65 10.00
N LEU A 38 3.75 3.39 10.95
CA LEU A 38 4.44 4.49 11.62
C LEU A 38 5.55 4.00 12.55
N HIS A 39 5.38 2.84 13.18
CA HIS A 39 6.42 2.20 13.98
C HIS A 39 7.62 1.84 13.08
N ASP A 40 7.39 1.15 11.97
CA ASP A 40 8.45 0.78 11.03
C ASP A 40 9.11 2.02 10.42
N LEU A 41 8.32 3.05 10.05
CA LEU A 41 8.85 4.33 9.56
C LEU A 41 9.83 4.96 10.56
N LYS A 42 9.55 4.85 11.86
CA LYS A 42 10.45 5.34 12.92
C LYS A 42 11.74 4.53 12.94
N GLU A 43 11.68 3.21 12.80
CA GLU A 43 12.87 2.35 12.73
C GLU A 43 13.74 2.71 11.52
N TYR A 44 13.16 2.88 10.33
CA TYR A 44 13.88 3.33 9.13
C TYR A 44 14.58 4.69 9.31
N ARG A 45 13.97 5.61 10.07
CA ARG A 45 14.55 6.93 10.37
C ARG A 45 15.68 6.86 11.40
N ILE A 46 15.72 5.84 12.25
CA ILE A 46 16.80 5.61 13.20
C ILE A 46 17.99 4.92 12.50
N ALA A 47 17.70 3.95 11.62
CA ALA A 47 18.72 3.16 10.94
C ALA A 47 19.51 3.95 9.89
N ASP A 48 18.88 4.97 9.29
CA ASP A 48 19.45 5.71 8.17
C ASP A 48 18.98 7.18 8.18
N SER A 49 19.84 8.10 7.72
CA SER A 49 19.60 9.55 7.76
C SER A 49 18.84 10.11 6.55
N HIS A 50 18.69 9.33 5.47
CA HIS A 50 17.94 9.78 4.29
C HIS A 50 16.48 10.15 4.64
N PRO A 51 15.82 11.05 3.90
CA PRO A 51 14.40 11.33 4.11
C PRO A 51 13.53 10.08 3.93
N LYS A 52 12.55 9.87 4.82
CA LYS A 52 11.51 8.83 4.69
C LYS A 52 10.10 9.40 4.76
N ARG A 53 9.20 8.89 3.93
CA ARG A 53 7.77 9.23 3.92
C ARG A 53 6.90 7.98 3.78
N VAL A 54 5.63 8.11 4.17
CA VAL A 54 4.59 7.15 3.83
C VAL A 54 3.74 7.75 2.71
N ILE A 55 3.44 6.97 1.70
CA ILE A 55 2.47 7.30 0.66
C ILE A 55 1.34 6.29 0.64
N GLU A 56 0.20 6.67 0.07
CA GLU A 56 -0.85 5.73 -0.27
C GLU A 56 -0.70 5.31 -1.72
N ARG A 57 -0.75 4.00 -1.96
CA ARG A 57 -0.74 3.42 -3.30
C ARG A 57 -1.99 2.58 -3.49
N ARG A 58 -2.50 2.58 -4.72
CA ARG A 58 -3.55 1.65 -5.15
C ARG A 58 -3.02 0.82 -6.30
N GLU A 59 -3.34 -0.46 -6.29
CA GLU A 59 -2.98 -1.39 -7.37
C GLU A 59 -4.24 -2.14 -7.80
N LEU A 60 -4.28 -2.56 -9.08
CA LEU A 60 -5.42 -3.32 -9.59
C LEU A 60 -5.53 -4.63 -8.82
N ASN A 61 -6.71 -4.92 -8.30
CA ASN A 61 -6.93 -6.20 -7.63
C ASN A 61 -6.99 -7.31 -8.71
N PRO A 62 -6.07 -8.29 -8.70
CA PRO A 62 -6.08 -9.37 -9.68
C PRO A 62 -7.34 -10.25 -9.60
N ASP A 63 -7.99 -10.29 -8.44
CA ASP A 63 -9.21 -11.08 -8.22
C ASP A 63 -10.48 -10.36 -8.69
N TYR A 64 -10.36 -9.09 -9.13
CA TYR A 64 -11.49 -8.33 -9.62
C TYR A 64 -11.94 -8.83 -11.01
N LYS A 65 -12.98 -9.66 -11.04
CA LYS A 65 -13.51 -10.24 -12.28
C LYS A 65 -14.37 -9.31 -13.15
N GLY A 66 -14.48 -8.02 -12.78
CA GLY A 66 -15.38 -7.09 -13.45
C GLY A 66 -16.85 -7.40 -13.17
N GLY A 67 -17.69 -6.38 -13.00
CA GLY A 67 -19.12 -6.61 -13.12
C GLY A 67 -19.40 -6.95 -14.58
N ALA A 68 -19.85 -8.17 -14.87
CA ALA A 68 -20.57 -8.41 -16.12
C ALA A 68 -21.68 -7.36 -16.16
N VAL A 69 -21.57 -6.40 -17.08
CA VAL A 69 -22.68 -5.51 -17.37
C VAL A 69 -23.60 -6.37 -18.19
N ASP A 70 -24.59 -6.99 -17.54
CA ASP A 70 -25.69 -7.62 -18.24
C ASP A 70 -26.41 -6.52 -19.01
N VAL A 71 -26.02 -6.37 -20.28
CA VAL A 71 -26.75 -5.54 -21.24
C VAL A 71 -27.97 -6.36 -21.63
N ALA A 72 -29.09 -6.08 -20.97
CA ALA A 72 -30.42 -6.56 -21.33
C ALA A 72 -30.89 -5.93 -22.65
#